data_AF-A0A954LZ93-F1
#
_entry.id   AF-A0A954LZ93-F1
#
_cell.length_a   1.000
_cell.length_b   1.000
_cell.length_c   1.000
_cell.angle_alpha   90.00
_cell.angle_beta   90.00
_cell.angle_gamma   90.00
#
_symmetry.space_group_name_H-M   'P 1'
#
loop_
_entity.id
_entity.type
_entity.pdbx_description
1 polymer ?
#
loop_
_entity_poly.entity_id
_entity_poly.type
_entity_poly.pdbx_seq_one_letter_code
_entity_poly.pdbx_strand_id
1 'polypeptide(L)'
;MIDVHPVGYYVGCPHCRKELRIHGKYAGERVECKFCHKPFQLDLDSEAITRIAFYADCPHCKKQIRAAEKYMGANVACKFCDGALHFVEHANA
;
A
#
# COMPACT_ATOMS: atom_id res chain seq x y z
N MET A 1 2.00 18.44 10.75
CA MET A 1 2.20 17.05 10.28
C MET A 1 0.86 16.35 10.40
N ILE A 2 0.46 15.55 9.42
CA ILE A 2 -0.84 14.86 9.40
C ILE A 2 -0.61 13.38 9.14
N ASP A 3 -1.29 12.52 9.89
CA ASP A 3 -1.25 11.08 9.71
C ASP A 3 -2.00 10.68 8.43
N VAL A 4 -1.36 9.85 7.62
CA VAL A 4 -1.84 9.40 6.32
C VAL A 4 -1.79 7.89 6.26
N HIS A 5 -2.95 7.30 6.01
CA HIS A 5 -3.12 5.86 5.87
C HIS A 5 -3.06 5.44 4.38
N PRO A 6 -2.50 4.26 4.05
CA PRO A 6 -2.56 3.70 2.71
C PRO A 6 -3.98 3.57 2.16
N VAL A 7 -4.28 4.05 0.96
CA VAL A 7 -5.54 3.67 0.28
C VAL A 7 -5.42 2.25 -0.29
N GLY A 8 -4.20 1.84 -0.65
CA GLY A 8 -3.91 0.47 -1.06
C GLY A 8 -2.43 0.24 -1.28
N TYR A 9 -2.13 -0.97 -1.77
CA TYR A 9 -0.79 -1.53 -1.76
C TYR A 9 -0.37 -1.99 -3.16
N TYR A 10 0.93 -1.93 -3.40
CA TYR A 10 1.63 -2.61 -4.48
C TYR A 10 2.29 -3.84 -3.87
N VAL A 11 1.78 -5.02 -4.21
CA VAL A 11 2.25 -6.30 -3.67
C VAL A 11 2.79 -7.19 -4.78
N GLY A 12 3.81 -7.97 -4.48
CA GLY A 12 4.29 -9.03 -5.37
C GLY A 12 3.33 -10.22 -5.34
N CYS A 13 2.89 -10.68 -6.51
CA CYS A 13 2.13 -11.92 -6.59
C CYS A 13 3.01 -13.10 -6.13
N PRO A 14 2.55 -13.95 -5.18
CA PRO A 14 3.34 -15.08 -4.68
C PRO A 14 3.66 -16.12 -5.77
N HIS A 15 2.88 -16.16 -6.85
CA HIS A 15 3.01 -17.16 -7.90
C HIS A 15 3.91 -16.73 -9.07
N CYS A 16 3.77 -15.47 -9.52
CA CYS A 16 4.46 -14.97 -10.71
C CYS A 16 5.41 -13.81 -10.42
N ARG A 17 5.47 -13.34 -9.17
CA ARG A 17 6.31 -12.23 -8.68
C ARG A 17 6.06 -10.87 -9.35
N LYS A 18 5.04 -10.76 -10.21
CA LYS A 18 4.64 -9.47 -10.79
C LYS A 18 3.96 -8.59 -9.74
N GLU A 19 4.25 -7.30 -9.80
CA GLU A 19 3.65 -6.27 -8.96
C GLU A 19 2.16 -6.07 -9.30
N LEU A 20 1.30 -6.17 -8.29
CA LEU A 20 -0.13 -5.94 -8.36
C LEU A 20 -0.48 -4.73 -7.52
N ARG A 21 -1.28 -3.81 -8.07
CA ARG A 21 -1.90 -2.73 -7.33
C ARG A 21 -3.26 -3.19 -6.83
N ILE A 22 -3.44 -3.25 -5.51
CA ILE A 22 -4.64 -3.76 -4.87
C ILE A 22 -5.11 -2.76 -3.80
N HIS A 23 -6.42 -2.49 -3.77
CA HIS A 23 -7.00 -1.59 -2.77
C HIS A 23 -6.95 -2.23 -1.38
N GLY A 24 -6.67 -1.45 -0.33
CA GLY A 24 -6.56 -1.96 1.04
C GLY A 24 -7.85 -2.58 1.61
N LYS A 25 -9.00 -2.35 0.96
CA LYS A 25 -10.30 -2.92 1.38
C LYS A 25 -10.39 -4.42 1.14
N TYR A 26 -9.46 -4.98 0.36
CA TYR A 26 -9.34 -6.40 0.11
C TYR A 26 -8.30 -7.06 1.03
N ALA A 27 -7.74 -6.33 2.01
CA ALA A 27 -6.86 -6.94 3.00
C ALA A 27 -7.65 -8.02 3.76
N GLY A 28 -7.06 -9.20 3.92
CA GLY A 28 -7.74 -10.38 4.45
C GLY A 28 -8.67 -11.10 3.47
N GLU A 29 -8.80 -10.63 2.23
CA GLU A 29 -9.64 -11.28 1.21
C GLU A 29 -8.83 -12.16 0.25
N ARG A 30 -9.52 -13.12 -0.38
CA ARG A 30 -8.95 -13.92 -1.46
C ARG A 30 -9.08 -13.16 -2.79
N VAL A 31 -7.95 -12.85 -3.40
CA VAL A 31 -7.86 -12.08 -4.64
C VAL A 31 -7.23 -12.91 -5.77
N GLU A 32 -7.46 -12.51 -7.01
CA GLU A 32 -6.86 -13.15 -8.19
C GLU A 32 -5.80 -12.26 -8.83
N CYS A 33 -4.64 -12.84 -9.16
CA CYS A 33 -3.62 -12.14 -9.93
C CYS A 33 -4.06 -11.93 -11.38
N LYS A 34 -4.21 -10.67 -11.81
CA LYS A 34 -4.54 -10.32 -13.21
C LYS A 34 -3.51 -10.75 -14.27
N PHE A 35 -2.35 -11.30 -13.88
CA PHE A 35 -1.30 -11.72 -14.81
C PHE A 35 -1.15 -13.22 -14.95
N CYS A 36 -1.35 -14.00 -13.88
CA CYS A 36 -1.22 -15.46 -13.91
C CYS A 36 -2.52 -16.20 -13.54
N HIS A 37 -3.58 -15.45 -13.20
CA HIS A 37 -4.91 -15.97 -12.85
C HIS A 37 -4.93 -16.93 -11.65
N LYS A 38 -3.82 -17.03 -10.91
CA LYS A 38 -3.79 -17.82 -9.68
C LYS A 38 -4.34 -16.97 -8.52
N PRO A 39 -5.30 -17.51 -7.75
CA PRO A 39 -5.79 -16.86 -6.55
C PRO A 39 -4.77 -16.94 -5.41
N PHE A 40 -4.82 -15.98 -4.49
CA PHE A 40 -4.04 -15.96 -3.26
C PHE A 40 -4.75 -15.15 -2.19
N GLN A 41 -4.37 -15.35 -0.93
CA GLN A 41 -4.86 -14.56 0.20
C GLN A 41 -4.09 -13.25 0.27
N LEU A 42 -4.78 -12.10 0.28
CA LEU A 42 -4.14 -10.80 0.50
C LEU A 42 -3.94 -10.57 2.01
N ASP A 43 -3.02 -11.33 2.57
CA ASP A 43 -2.57 -11.15 3.95
C ASP A 43 -1.33 -10.25 3.95
N LEU A 44 -1.49 -9.01 4.42
CA LEU A 44 -0.42 -8.00 4.44
C LEU A 44 0.57 -8.20 5.60
N ASP A 45 0.24 -9.07 6.55
CA ASP A 45 1.08 -9.41 7.70
C ASP A 45 1.83 -10.73 7.47
N SER A 46 1.50 -11.47 6.40
CA SER A 46 2.15 -12.73 6.03
C SER A 46 3.42 -12.54 5.20
N GLU A 47 4.45 -13.35 5.49
CA GLU A 47 5.66 -13.46 4.67
C GLU A 47 5.40 -13.96 3.24
N ALA A 48 4.23 -14.57 2.98
CA ALA A 48 3.84 -15.03 1.65
C ALA A 48 3.63 -13.88 0.65
N ILE A 49 3.35 -12.67 1.15
CA ILE A 49 3.07 -11.49 0.33
C ILE A 49 4.20 -10.48 0.45
N THR A 50 4.89 -10.22 -0.67
CA THR A 50 5.90 -9.16 -0.70
C THR A 50 5.24 -7.80 -0.83
N ARG A 51 5.27 -6.99 0.22
CA ARG A 51 4.87 -5.57 0.16
C ARG A 51 5.96 -4.73 -0.48
N ILE A 52 5.69 -4.16 -1.66
CA ILE A 52 6.68 -3.38 -2.44
C ILE A 52 6.55 -1.90 -2.11
N ALA A 53 5.32 -1.40 -2.15
CA ALA A 53 4.98 -0.01 -1.93
C ALA A 53 3.52 0.11 -1.51
N PHE A 54 3.12 1.29 -1.08
CA PHE A 54 1.73 1.66 -0.90
C PHE A 54 1.42 2.95 -1.65
N TYR A 55 0.12 3.24 -1.81
CA TYR A 55 -0.33 4.54 -2.26
C TYR A 55 -1.34 5.13 -1.29
N ALA A 56 -1.26 6.44 -1.10
CA ALA A 56 -2.16 7.20 -0.24
C ALA A 56 -2.42 8.58 -0.85
N ASP A 57 -3.54 9.20 -0.50
CA ASP A 57 -3.86 10.54 -0.98
C ASP A 57 -3.37 11.59 0.01
N CYS A 58 -2.69 12.62 -0.51
CA CYS A 58 -2.20 13.71 0.33
C CYS A 58 -3.38 14.51 0.90
N PRO A 59 -3.51 14.69 2.22
CA PRO A 59 -4.60 15.47 2.79
C PRO A 59 -4.53 16.96 2.41
N HIS A 60 -3.34 17.47 2.10
CA HIS A 60 -3.10 18.87 1.72
C HIS A 60 -3.50 19.16 0.27
N CYS A 61 -3.01 18.38 -0.69
CA CYS A 61 -3.19 18.66 -2.11
C CYS A 61 -4.06 17.65 -2.88
N LYS A 62 -4.56 16.61 -2.20
CA LYS A 62 -5.41 15.53 -2.73
C LYS A 62 -4.77 14.68 -3.84
N LYS A 63 -3.50 14.91 -4.18
CA LYS A 63 -2.76 14.05 -5.12
C LYS A 63 -2.36 12.75 -4.47
N GLN A 64 -2.42 11.68 -5.25
CA GLN A 64 -1.98 10.36 -4.83
C GLN A 64 -0.46 10.23 -4.83
N ILE A 65 0.08 9.81 -3.70
CA ILE A 65 1.49 9.54 -3.47
C ILE A 65 1.69 8.03 -3.52
N ARG A 66 2.71 7.57 -4.24
CA ARG A 66 3.26 6.21 -4.11
C ARG A 66 4.50 6.31 -3.23
N ALA A 67 4.56 5.52 -2.17
CA ALA A 67 5.69 5.44 -1.25
C ALA A 67 6.16 3.99 -1.16
N ALA A 68 7.47 3.77 -1.16
CA ALA A 68 8.04 2.45 -0.92
C ALA A 68 7.70 1.97 0.51
N GLU A 69 7.58 0.66 0.69
CA GLU A 69 7.17 0.06 1.98
C GLU A 69 8.03 0.55 3.15
N LYS A 70 9.34 0.73 2.94
CA LYS A 70 10.29 1.25 3.94
C LYS A 70 9.97 2.63 4.52
N TYR A 71 9.05 3.39 3.91
CA TYR A 71 8.59 4.69 4.43
C TYR A 71 7.39 4.58 5.36
N MET A 72 6.86 3.37 5.58
CA MET A 72 5.84 3.16 6.60
C MET A 72 6.39 3.56 7.99
N GLY A 73 5.60 4.31 8.77
CA GLY A 73 6.03 4.89 10.05
C GLY A 73 6.95 6.11 9.92
N ALA A 74 7.29 6.57 8.71
CA ALA A 74 8.20 7.68 8.50
C ALA A 74 7.47 9.03 8.39
N ASN A 75 8.18 10.09 8.82
CA ASN A 75 7.81 11.47 8.55
C ASN A 75 8.39 11.89 7.19
N VAL A 76 7.54 12.36 6.29
CA VAL A 76 7.94 12.74 4.93
C VAL A 76 7.27 14.03 4.49
N ALA A 77 7.86 14.70 3.50
CA ALA A 77 7.20 15.75 2.74
C ALA A 77 6.47 15.16 1.53
N CYS A 78 5.25 15.64 1.26
CA CYS A 78 4.55 15.31 0.03
C CYS A 78 5.34 15.82 -1.19
N LYS A 79 5.73 14.93 -2.09
CA LYS A 79 6.49 15.28 -3.32
C LYS A 79 5.81 16.27 -4.27
N PHE A 80 4.56 16.67 -4.02
CA PHE A 80 3.79 17.56 -4.89
C PHE A 80 3.48 18.92 -4.28
N CYS A 81 3.49 19.05 -2.95
CA CYS A 81 3.09 20.29 -2.26
C CYS A 81 3.92 20.57 -1.00
N ASP A 82 4.92 19.74 -0.72
CA ASP A 82 5.80 19.80 0.45
C ASP A 82 5.10 19.72 1.82
N GLY A 83 3.78 19.47 1.83
CA GLY A 83 3.01 19.27 3.04
C GLY A 83 3.56 18.10 3.86
N ALA A 84 3.77 18.33 5.16
CA ALA A 84 4.32 17.35 6.09
C ALA A 84 3.31 16.25 6.42
N LEU A 85 3.71 14.99 6.20
CA LEU A 85 2.93 13.77 6.41
C LEU A 85 3.65 12.82 7.36
N HIS A 86 2.87 12.03 8.07
CA HIS A 86 3.34 10.84 8.79
C HIS A 86 2.59 9.63 8.22
N PHE A 87 3.31 8.65 7.67
CA PHE A 87 2.65 7.45 7.16
C PHE A 87 2.39 6.46 8.29
N VAL A 88 1.14 6.06 8.44
CA VAL A 88 0.69 5.14 9.50
C VAL A 88 -0.05 3.95 8.89
N GLU A 89 0.08 2.78 9.50
CA GLU A 89 -0.69 1.60 9.11
C GLU A 89 -2.17 1.80 9.40
N HIS A 90 -3.03 1.10 8.66
CA HIS A 90 -4.43 0.98 9.09
C HIS A 90 -4.49 0.20 10.40
N ALA A 91 -5.10 0.79 11.42
CA ALA A 91 -5.45 0.06 12.61
C ALA A 91 -6.45 -1.03 12.21
N ASN A 92 -6.04 -2.30 12.30
CA ASN A 92 -6.97 -3.42 12.31
C ASN A 92 -7.85 -3.24 13.56
N ALA A 93 -9.08 -2.77 13.36
CA ALA A 93 -10.10 -2.68 14.41
C ALA A 93 -10.81 -4.03 14.56
#